data_AF-A0A9W4KAL1-F1
#
_entry.id   AF-A0A9W4KAL1-F1
#
_cell.length_a   1.000
_cell.length_b   1.000
_cell.length_c   1.000
_cell.angle_alpha   90.00
_cell.angle_beta   90.00
_cell.angle_gamma   90.00
#
_symmetry.space_group_name_H-M   'P 1'
#
loop_
_entity.id
_entity.type
_entity.pdbx_description
1 polymer ?
#
loop_
_entity_poly.entity_id
_entity_poly.type
_entity_poly.pdbx_seq_one_letter_code
_entity_poly.pdbx_strand_id
1 'polypeptide(L)'
;MKGLKRLVQLMGGLDNLDHMTLSKIYQSDVKSAALYNTRPVFPISARWRSEIIQDFRLLLTRDELDTPKDLASLGVTIFSSSWYTMVDRTMRTFLQVVRRLILYYEHAQRNPASVMPTDNDLFLVAEHQVLSACYTTTDPTDINEPLRLTLVIYLNLRVWHFQSFPFMQYVVESLRQSLEVPYLHLQTETPELLFWILVLGSLASQGYKCHRWYLNRLIEMTERLGLSEWEEARAVLSGYFYTDQTSEKRAEEDLWNEVLLRETCKLSLEGRWSGVLGHSQCFW
;
A
#
# COMPACT_ATOMS: atom_id res chain seq x y z
N MET A 1 -0.20 -25.06 3.11
CA MET A 1 1.04 -25.15 2.29
C MET A 1 1.77 -26.51 2.27
N LYS A 2 1.80 -27.32 3.34
CA LYS A 2 2.53 -28.61 3.33
C LYS A 2 2.08 -29.59 2.23
N GLY A 3 0.77 -29.73 2.01
CA GLY A 3 0.22 -30.58 0.94
C GLY A 3 0.63 -30.13 -0.47
N LEU A 4 0.49 -28.83 -0.77
CA LEU A 4 0.90 -28.26 -2.05
C LEU A 4 2.41 -28.45 -2.29
N LYS A 5 3.24 -28.25 -1.26
CA LYS A 5 4.69 -28.51 -1.34
C LYS A 5 4.99 -29.96 -1.71
N ARG A 6 4.24 -30.92 -1.14
CA ARG A 6 4.38 -32.35 -1.47
C ARG A 6 3.94 -32.65 -2.90
N LEU A 7 2.84 -32.06 -3.37
CA LEU A 7 2.36 -32.23 -4.75
C LEU A 7 3.38 -31.72 -5.76
N VAL A 8 3.94 -30.52 -5.55
CA VAL A 8 4.99 -29.96 -6.40
C VAL A 8 6.22 -30.88 -6.44
N GLN A 9 6.62 -31.43 -5.29
CA GLN A 9 7.73 -32.41 -5.24
C GLN A 9 7.41 -33.69 -6.03
N LEU A 10 6.18 -34.19 -5.96
CA LEU A 10 5.76 -35.39 -6.71
C LEU A 10 5.72 -35.15 -8.22
N MET A 11 5.49 -33.91 -8.67
CA MET A 11 5.57 -33.52 -10.08
C MET A 11 7.01 -33.20 -10.55
N GLY A 12 8.01 -33.46 -9.69
CA GLY A 12 9.42 -33.27 -10.02
C GLY A 12 9.94 -31.83 -9.87
N GLY A 13 9.19 -30.96 -9.18
CA GLY A 13 9.59 -29.57 -8.92
C GLY A 13 8.77 -28.54 -9.68
N LEU A 14 9.06 -27.26 -9.43
CA LEU A 14 8.33 -26.14 -10.05
C LEU A 14 8.60 -26.01 -11.56
N ASP A 15 9.84 -26.29 -12.00
CA ASP A 15 10.24 -26.04 -13.39
C ASP A 15 9.59 -26.99 -14.43
N ASN A 16 9.00 -28.09 -13.95
CA ASN A 16 8.24 -29.04 -14.76
C ASN A 16 6.78 -28.62 -14.98
N LEU A 17 6.32 -27.59 -14.28
CA LEU A 17 4.94 -27.12 -14.37
C LEU A 17 4.81 -26.09 -15.47
N ASP A 18 3.63 -26.07 -16.09
CA ASP A 18 3.29 -25.05 -17.06
C ASP A 18 3.14 -23.68 -16.39
N HIS A 19 3.27 -22.63 -17.20
CA HIS A 19 3.22 -21.24 -16.76
C HIS A 19 1.96 -20.91 -15.94
N MET A 20 0.80 -21.43 -16.35
CA MET A 20 -0.47 -21.09 -15.72
C MET A 20 -0.65 -21.79 -14.38
N THR A 21 -0.20 -23.03 -14.26
CA THR A 21 -0.12 -23.73 -12.98
C THR A 21 0.82 -23.01 -12.02
N LEU A 22 1.99 -22.54 -12.50
CA LEU A 22 2.93 -21.77 -11.69
C LEU A 22 2.33 -20.45 -11.18
N SER A 23 1.70 -19.67 -12.06
CA SER A 23 1.00 -18.44 -11.69
C SER A 23 0.00 -18.67 -10.55
N LYS A 24 -0.85 -19.71 -10.65
CA LYS A 24 -1.82 -20.05 -9.59
C LYS A 24 -1.16 -20.52 -8.29
N ILE A 25 -0.07 -21.27 -8.37
CA ILE A 25 0.71 -21.70 -7.20
C ILE A 25 1.28 -20.48 -6.48
N TYR A 26 1.95 -19.57 -7.21
CA TYR A 26 2.51 -18.36 -6.61
C TYR A 26 1.43 -17.45 -6.06
N GLN A 27 0.29 -17.28 -6.75
CA GLN A 27 -0.83 -16.48 -6.27
C GLN A 27 -1.33 -17.03 -4.92
N SER A 28 -1.51 -18.35 -4.82
CA SER A 28 -1.92 -19.00 -3.57
C SER A 28 -0.86 -18.85 -2.47
N ASP A 29 0.43 -18.96 -2.83
CA ASP A 29 1.55 -18.85 -1.90
C ASP A 29 1.67 -17.43 -1.32
N VAL A 30 1.60 -16.39 -2.15
CA VAL A 30 1.67 -14.99 -1.67
C VAL A 30 0.49 -14.62 -0.78
N LYS A 31 -0.74 -15.06 -1.09
CA LYS A 31 -1.90 -14.78 -0.22
C LYS A 31 -1.82 -15.57 1.09
N SER A 32 -1.33 -16.82 1.05
CA SER A 32 -1.06 -17.57 2.28
C SER A 32 0.03 -16.90 3.13
N ALA A 33 1.09 -16.41 2.49
CA ALA A 33 2.19 -15.71 3.16
C ALA A 33 1.70 -14.41 3.82
N ALA A 34 0.90 -13.62 3.10
CA ALA A 34 0.27 -12.41 3.64
C ALA A 34 -0.68 -12.71 4.82
N LEU A 35 -1.50 -13.77 4.71
CA LEU A 35 -2.42 -14.18 5.78
C LEU A 35 -1.72 -14.54 7.09
N TYR A 36 -0.57 -15.23 7.01
CA TYR A 36 0.16 -15.68 8.19
C TYR A 36 1.34 -14.78 8.57
N ASN A 37 1.53 -13.65 7.88
CA ASN A 37 2.70 -12.79 8.00
C ASN A 37 4.03 -13.59 7.94
N THR A 38 4.11 -14.53 6.99
CA THR A 38 5.30 -15.34 6.74
C THR A 38 5.88 -15.02 5.37
N ARG A 39 7.06 -15.57 5.07
CA ARG A 39 7.59 -15.55 3.70
C ARG A 39 6.85 -16.56 2.82
N PRO A 40 6.74 -16.32 1.50
CA PRO A 40 6.30 -17.33 0.55
C PRO A 40 7.13 -18.61 0.67
N VAL A 41 6.48 -19.77 0.54
CA VAL A 41 7.10 -21.09 0.71
C VAL A 41 7.89 -21.50 -0.52
N PHE A 42 7.45 -21.08 -1.71
CA PHE A 42 8.06 -21.44 -2.98
C PHE A 42 8.99 -20.33 -3.45
N PRO A 43 10.28 -20.62 -3.73
CA PRO A 43 11.12 -19.65 -4.43
C PRO A 43 10.59 -19.46 -5.87
N ILE A 44 10.73 -18.24 -6.40
CA ILE A 44 10.36 -17.98 -7.79
C ILE A 44 11.28 -18.78 -8.73
N SER A 45 10.67 -19.58 -9.60
CA SER A 45 11.36 -20.27 -10.71
C SER A 45 12.04 -19.26 -11.62
N ALA A 46 13.34 -19.47 -11.87
CA ALA A 46 14.12 -18.60 -12.76
C ALA A 46 13.60 -18.63 -14.19
N ARG A 47 13.10 -19.79 -14.64
CA ARG A 47 12.47 -19.96 -15.96
C ARG A 47 11.22 -19.08 -16.07
N TRP A 48 10.28 -19.27 -15.16
CA TRP A 48 9.01 -18.55 -15.16
C TRP A 48 9.20 -17.03 -15.05
N ARG A 49 10.11 -16.59 -14.16
CA ARG A 49 10.49 -15.19 -14.05
C ARG A 49 11.06 -14.62 -15.36
N SER A 50 11.88 -15.40 -16.06
CA SER A 50 12.50 -14.95 -17.32
C SER A 50 11.47 -14.80 -18.44
N GLU A 51 10.51 -15.73 -18.52
CA GLU A 51 9.36 -15.65 -19.45
C GLU A 51 8.59 -14.33 -19.23
N ILE A 52 8.20 -14.03 -17.98
CA ILE A 52 7.47 -12.79 -17.64
C ILE A 52 8.26 -11.53 -17.96
N ILE A 53 9.56 -11.48 -17.63
CA ILE A 53 10.38 -10.29 -17.86
C ILE A 53 10.59 -10.05 -19.37
N GLN A 54 10.70 -11.11 -20.17
CA GLN A 54 10.81 -10.97 -21.62
C GLN A 54 9.54 -10.35 -22.20
N ASP A 55 8.37 -10.85 -21.80
CA ASP A 55 7.07 -10.28 -22.21
C ASP A 55 6.97 -8.80 -21.83
N PHE A 56 7.34 -8.46 -20.58
CA PHE A 56 7.32 -7.07 -20.12
C PHE A 56 8.27 -6.14 -20.87
N ARG A 57 9.48 -6.62 -21.20
CA ARG A 57 10.42 -5.82 -22.01
C ARG A 57 9.86 -5.57 -23.40
N LEU A 58 9.28 -6.59 -24.04
CA LEU A 58 8.65 -6.46 -25.34
C LEU A 58 7.53 -5.41 -25.30
N LEU A 59 6.73 -5.38 -24.24
CA LEU A 59 5.70 -4.37 -24.01
C LEU A 59 6.27 -2.95 -23.88
N LEU A 60 7.33 -2.78 -23.08
CA LEU A 60 8.00 -1.47 -22.89
C LEU A 60 8.73 -0.96 -24.14
N THR A 61 9.23 -1.84 -25.01
CA THR A 61 9.85 -1.41 -26.29
C THR A 61 8.83 -1.05 -27.35
N ARG A 62 7.57 -1.49 -27.22
CA ARG A 62 6.54 -1.30 -28.26
C ARG A 62 5.82 0.04 -28.11
N ASP A 63 5.76 0.56 -26.90
CA ASP A 63 5.37 1.93 -26.57
C ASP A 63 6.41 2.45 -25.57
N GLU A 64 7.25 3.42 -25.95
CA GLU A 64 7.83 4.33 -24.97
C GLU A 64 6.63 5.05 -24.34
N LEU A 65 6.13 4.49 -23.24
CA LEU A 65 4.94 4.98 -22.56
C LEU A 65 5.17 6.44 -22.15
N ASP A 66 4.69 7.37 -22.98
CA ASP A 66 4.60 8.77 -22.62
C ASP A 66 3.86 8.82 -21.29
N THR A 67 4.59 9.16 -20.23
CA THR A 67 4.01 9.20 -18.89
C THR A 67 2.86 10.20 -18.92
N PRO A 68 1.62 9.77 -18.68
CA PRO A 68 0.48 10.67 -18.69
C PRO A 68 0.74 11.85 -17.75
N LYS A 69 0.36 13.06 -18.16
CA LYS A 69 0.67 14.29 -17.40
C LYS A 69 0.14 14.24 -15.96
N ASP A 70 -0.99 13.56 -15.76
CA ASP A 70 -1.63 13.28 -14.48
C ASP A 70 -0.83 12.32 -13.59
N LEU A 71 0.08 11.52 -14.15
CA LEU A 71 0.96 10.58 -13.42
C LEU A 71 2.39 11.09 -13.30
N ALA A 72 2.69 12.31 -13.77
CA ALA A 72 4.03 12.87 -13.74
C ALA A 72 4.57 13.04 -12.30
N SER A 73 3.68 13.31 -11.33
CA SER A 73 4.02 13.45 -9.92
C SER A 73 4.22 12.12 -9.18
N LEU A 74 3.84 10.99 -9.80
CA LEU A 74 3.79 9.69 -9.14
C LEU A 74 5.15 9.29 -8.53
N GLY A 75 5.19 9.25 -7.20
CA GLY A 75 6.37 8.92 -6.41
C GLY A 75 7.48 9.97 -6.44
N VAL A 76 7.31 11.14 -7.06
CA VAL A 76 8.34 12.20 -7.11
C VAL A 76 8.78 12.58 -5.70
N THR A 77 7.84 12.79 -4.78
CA THR A 77 8.12 13.13 -3.38
C THR A 77 8.90 12.03 -2.68
N ILE A 78 8.59 10.75 -2.94
CA ILE A 78 9.34 9.62 -2.39
C ILE A 78 10.81 9.70 -2.80
N PHE A 79 11.09 9.84 -4.10
CA PHE A 79 12.48 9.77 -4.59
C PHE A 79 13.30 11.04 -4.33
N SER A 80 12.65 12.19 -4.11
CA SER A 80 13.33 13.43 -3.75
C SER A 80 13.55 13.60 -2.25
N SER A 81 12.91 12.78 -1.42
CA SER A 81 12.99 12.92 0.04
C SER A 81 14.32 12.45 0.61
N SER A 82 14.78 13.10 1.68
CA SER A 82 16.02 12.75 2.40
C SER A 82 15.99 11.31 2.95
N TRP A 83 14.86 10.89 3.52
CA TRP A 83 14.66 9.55 4.09
C TRP A 83 14.83 8.43 3.06
N TYR A 84 14.59 8.70 1.77
CA TYR A 84 14.76 7.69 0.72
C TYR A 84 16.19 7.17 0.63
N THR A 85 17.19 7.99 0.99
CA THR A 85 18.59 7.55 1.00
C THR A 85 18.92 6.67 2.19
N MET A 86 18.11 6.73 3.26
CA MET A 86 18.31 6.02 4.53
C MET A 86 17.64 4.65 4.56
N VAL A 87 16.64 4.40 3.70
CA VAL A 87 15.99 3.09 3.60
C VAL A 87 16.89 2.02 2.95
N ASP A 88 16.59 0.76 3.26
CA ASP A 88 17.36 -0.39 2.78
C ASP A 88 17.42 -0.42 1.24
N ARG A 89 18.53 -0.93 0.71
CA ARG A 89 18.74 -1.04 -0.75
C ARG A 89 17.63 -1.87 -1.42
N THR A 90 17.17 -2.92 -0.77
CA THR A 90 16.09 -3.79 -1.26
C THR A 90 14.78 -3.02 -1.28
N MET A 91 14.47 -2.26 -0.22
CA MET A 91 13.28 -1.41 -0.17
C MET A 91 13.26 -0.35 -1.28
N ARG A 92 14.39 0.31 -1.53
CA ARG A 92 14.51 1.26 -2.66
C ARG A 92 14.20 0.61 -4.00
N THR A 93 14.65 -0.63 -4.18
CA THR A 93 14.37 -1.41 -5.39
C THR A 93 12.86 -1.70 -5.51
N PHE A 94 12.21 -2.06 -4.41
CA PHE A 94 10.75 -2.28 -4.39
C PHE A 94 9.98 -1.01 -4.76
N LEU A 95 10.33 0.14 -4.18
CA LEU A 95 9.69 1.42 -4.51
C LEU A 95 9.81 1.74 -6.01
N GLN A 96 10.99 1.52 -6.61
CA GLN A 96 11.20 1.74 -8.05
C GLN A 96 10.39 0.76 -8.91
N VAL A 97 10.38 -0.52 -8.55
CA VAL A 97 9.61 -1.55 -9.28
C VAL A 97 8.12 -1.28 -9.19
N VAL A 98 7.60 -1.00 -7.99
CA VAL A 98 6.17 -0.70 -7.79
C VAL A 98 5.75 0.54 -8.56
N ARG A 99 6.54 1.62 -8.58
CA ARG A 99 6.24 2.79 -9.44
C ARG A 99 6.07 2.41 -10.91
N ARG A 100 7.00 1.62 -11.46
CA ARG A 100 6.93 1.18 -12.86
C ARG A 100 5.70 0.33 -13.12
N LEU A 101 5.36 -0.55 -12.19
CA LEU A 101 4.16 -1.38 -12.28
C LEU A 101 2.86 -0.57 -12.18
N ILE A 102 2.82 0.49 -11.36
CA ILE A 102 1.67 1.40 -11.30
C ILE A 102 1.50 2.13 -12.62
N LEU A 103 2.56 2.71 -13.17
CA LEU A 103 2.50 3.37 -14.49
C LEU A 103 2.01 2.42 -15.57
N TYR A 104 2.52 1.19 -15.55
CA TYR A 104 2.08 0.15 -16.46
C TYR A 104 0.59 -0.22 -16.27
N TYR A 105 0.16 -0.43 -15.03
CA TYR A 105 -1.25 -0.70 -14.68
C TYR A 105 -2.17 0.40 -15.18
N GLU A 106 -1.84 1.65 -14.90
CA GLU A 106 -2.62 2.81 -15.28
C GLU A 106 -2.71 2.98 -16.80
N HIS A 107 -1.63 2.69 -17.52
CA HIS A 107 -1.67 2.66 -18.98
C HIS A 107 -2.55 1.52 -19.51
N ALA A 108 -2.42 0.31 -18.94
CA ALA A 108 -3.24 -0.85 -19.28
C ALA A 108 -4.74 -0.60 -19.05
N GLN A 109 -5.11 0.12 -17.98
CA GLN A 109 -6.49 0.52 -17.72
C GLN A 109 -7.04 1.49 -18.78
N ARG A 110 -6.20 2.41 -19.29
CA ARG A 110 -6.57 3.34 -20.36
C ARG A 110 -6.61 2.67 -21.73
N ASN A 111 -5.81 1.62 -21.93
CA ASN A 111 -5.69 0.87 -23.18
C ASN A 111 -5.90 -0.64 -22.99
N PRO A 112 -7.13 -1.11 -22.70
CA PRO A 112 -7.35 -2.53 -22.38
C PRO A 112 -6.97 -3.51 -23.50
N ALA A 113 -6.91 -3.06 -24.75
CA ALA A 113 -6.55 -3.88 -25.90
C ALA A 113 -5.06 -4.27 -25.94
N SER A 114 -4.19 -3.59 -25.19
CA SER A 114 -2.76 -3.91 -25.11
C SER A 114 -2.40 -4.89 -23.99
N VAL A 115 -3.37 -5.23 -23.12
CA VAL A 115 -3.18 -6.12 -21.97
C VAL A 115 -3.07 -7.57 -22.43
N MET A 116 -1.98 -8.22 -22.05
CA MET A 116 -1.71 -9.62 -22.24
C MET A 116 -2.16 -10.45 -21.03
N PRO A 117 -2.53 -11.73 -21.22
CA PRO A 117 -2.95 -12.60 -20.11
C PRO A 117 -1.92 -12.77 -18.98
N THR A 118 -0.63 -12.62 -19.28
CA THR A 118 0.50 -12.82 -18.34
C THR A 118 0.90 -11.56 -17.58
N ASP A 119 0.29 -10.40 -17.85
CA ASP A 119 0.68 -9.13 -17.23
C ASP A 119 0.46 -9.12 -15.71
N ASN A 120 -0.55 -9.86 -15.25
CA ASN A 120 -0.83 -10.08 -13.83
C ASN A 120 0.36 -10.71 -13.10
N ASP A 121 1.18 -11.50 -13.79
CA ASP A 121 2.31 -12.20 -13.20
C ASP A 121 3.46 -11.25 -12.81
N LEU A 122 3.53 -10.05 -13.40
CA LEU A 122 4.47 -9.00 -12.99
C LEU A 122 4.19 -8.51 -11.57
N PHE A 123 2.91 -8.24 -11.28
CA PHE A 123 2.46 -7.84 -9.96
C PHE A 123 2.65 -8.98 -8.95
N LEU A 124 2.44 -10.21 -9.39
CA LEU A 124 2.66 -11.41 -8.57
C LEU A 124 4.14 -11.59 -8.20
N VAL A 125 5.06 -11.40 -9.15
CA VAL A 125 6.51 -11.42 -8.89
C VAL A 125 6.89 -10.32 -7.90
N ALA A 126 6.38 -9.10 -8.07
CA ALA A 126 6.66 -8.00 -7.16
C ALA A 126 6.12 -8.27 -5.75
N GLU A 127 4.87 -8.71 -5.62
CA GLU A 127 4.25 -9.06 -4.34
C GLU A 127 5.04 -10.16 -3.63
N HIS A 128 5.44 -11.21 -4.36
CA HIS A 128 6.28 -12.29 -3.83
C HIS A 128 7.60 -11.76 -3.27
N GLN A 129 8.28 -10.88 -4.01
CA GLN A 129 9.56 -10.31 -3.57
C GLN A 129 9.40 -9.41 -2.34
N VAL A 130 8.36 -8.58 -2.31
CA VAL A 130 8.05 -7.71 -1.16
C VAL A 130 7.71 -8.54 0.09
N LEU A 131 6.98 -9.64 -0.05
CA LEU A 131 6.66 -10.57 1.04
C LEU A 131 7.86 -11.45 1.47
N SER A 132 8.81 -11.69 0.56
CA SER A 132 10.03 -12.44 0.87
C SER A 132 11.02 -11.62 1.70
N ALA A 133 10.96 -10.29 1.60
CA ALA A 133 11.70 -9.40 2.48
C ALA A 133 11.08 -9.39 3.89
N CYS A 134 11.92 -9.13 4.89
CA CYS A 134 11.50 -9.04 6.28
C CYS A 134 12.42 -8.06 6.98
N TYR A 135 11.82 -7.04 7.60
CA TYR A 135 12.54 -6.07 8.40
C TYR A 135 12.07 -6.21 9.85
N THR A 136 13.01 -6.51 10.74
CA THR A 136 12.77 -6.53 12.18
C THR A 136 13.73 -5.55 12.79
N THR A 137 13.20 -4.50 13.38
CA THR A 137 14.00 -3.42 13.93
C THR A 137 13.29 -2.81 15.13
N THR A 138 14.08 -2.37 16.09
CA THR A 138 13.61 -1.57 17.23
C THR A 138 14.02 -0.11 17.10
N ASP A 139 14.65 0.26 15.99
CA ASP A 139 15.07 1.62 15.71
C ASP A 139 13.87 2.47 15.28
N PRO A 140 13.52 3.56 16.00
CA PRO A 140 12.45 4.48 15.61
C PRO A 140 12.64 5.17 14.26
N THR A 141 13.88 5.21 13.75
CA THR A 141 14.19 5.81 12.45
C THR A 141 14.03 4.83 11.28
N ASP A 142 13.90 3.53 11.57
CA ASP A 142 13.74 2.51 10.55
C ASP A 142 12.26 2.36 10.15
N ILE A 143 11.98 2.78 8.92
CA ILE A 143 10.63 2.79 8.33
C ILE A 143 10.45 1.69 7.28
N ASN A 144 11.41 0.77 7.14
CA ASN A 144 11.38 -0.26 6.09
C ASN A 144 10.19 -1.22 6.26
N GLU A 145 9.89 -1.65 7.48
CA GLU A 145 8.77 -2.59 7.70
C GLU A 145 7.39 -1.95 7.44
N PRO A 146 7.08 -0.75 7.96
CA PRO A 146 5.88 -0.03 7.57
C PRO A 146 5.75 0.15 6.06
N LEU A 147 6.82 0.61 5.39
CA LEU A 147 6.83 0.78 3.93
C LEU A 147 6.55 -0.54 3.21
N ARG A 148 7.19 -1.63 3.62
CA ARG A 148 6.98 -2.97 3.03
C ARG A 148 5.52 -3.38 3.10
N LEU A 149 4.90 -3.25 4.27
CA LEU A 149 3.50 -3.61 4.49
C LEU A 149 2.55 -2.67 3.75
N THR A 150 2.86 -1.38 3.66
CA THR A 150 2.09 -0.43 2.84
C THR A 150 2.12 -0.81 1.36
N LEU A 151 3.26 -1.27 0.82
CA LEU A 151 3.33 -1.76 -0.56
C LEU A 151 2.50 -3.04 -0.76
N VAL A 152 2.50 -3.96 0.21
CA VAL A 152 1.63 -5.15 0.15
C VAL A 152 0.15 -4.75 0.14
N ILE A 153 -0.24 -3.82 1.03
CA ILE A 153 -1.60 -3.28 1.08
C ILE A 153 -1.95 -2.63 -0.25
N TYR A 154 -1.07 -1.78 -0.78
CA TYR A 154 -1.29 -1.09 -2.04
C TYR A 154 -1.57 -2.07 -3.19
N LEU A 155 -0.73 -3.10 -3.37
CA LEU A 155 -0.93 -4.11 -4.41
C LEU A 155 -2.27 -4.83 -4.24
N ASN A 156 -2.64 -5.19 -3.01
CA ASN A 156 -3.87 -5.92 -2.75
C ASN A 156 -5.13 -5.08 -2.83
N LEU A 157 -5.06 -3.81 -2.45
CA LEU A 157 -6.17 -2.86 -2.50
C LEU A 157 -6.38 -2.32 -3.91
N ARG A 158 -5.32 -1.80 -4.54
CA ARG A 158 -5.40 -0.95 -5.75
C ARG A 158 -5.17 -1.68 -7.06
N VAL A 159 -4.53 -2.85 -7.03
CA VAL A 159 -4.31 -3.68 -8.23
C VAL A 159 -5.25 -4.87 -8.21
N TRP A 160 -5.25 -5.65 -7.14
CA TRP A 160 -6.04 -6.87 -7.05
C TRP A 160 -7.50 -6.65 -6.59
N HIS A 161 -7.83 -5.50 -5.99
CA HIS A 161 -9.15 -5.21 -5.42
C HIS A 161 -9.64 -6.29 -4.42
N PHE A 162 -8.73 -6.71 -3.55
CA PHE A 162 -8.95 -7.75 -2.54
C PHE A 162 -9.28 -7.19 -1.15
N GLN A 163 -9.69 -5.94 -1.02
CA GLN A 163 -10.03 -5.30 0.25
C GLN A 163 -11.05 -6.09 1.09
N SER A 164 -11.97 -6.81 0.45
CA SER A 164 -12.99 -7.60 1.15
C SER A 164 -12.49 -8.97 1.65
N PHE A 165 -11.26 -9.38 1.31
CA PHE A 165 -10.75 -10.71 1.64
C PHE A 165 -10.17 -10.77 3.06
N PRO A 166 -10.43 -11.84 3.83
CA PRO A 166 -10.04 -11.90 5.25
C PRO A 166 -8.55 -11.73 5.55
N PHE A 167 -7.66 -12.06 4.60
CA PHE A 167 -6.22 -11.89 4.82
C PHE A 167 -5.82 -10.42 4.95
N MET A 168 -6.58 -9.49 4.34
CA MET A 168 -6.32 -8.06 4.44
C MET A 168 -6.34 -7.57 5.89
N GLN A 169 -7.26 -8.10 6.71
CA GLN A 169 -7.31 -7.80 8.15
C GLN A 169 -5.97 -8.04 8.85
N TYR A 170 -5.27 -9.13 8.51
CA TYR A 170 -4.00 -9.48 9.13
C TYR A 170 -2.86 -8.57 8.64
N VAL A 171 -2.87 -8.19 7.36
CA VAL A 171 -1.87 -7.28 6.79
C VAL A 171 -2.02 -5.88 7.39
N VAL A 172 -3.25 -5.35 7.47
CA VAL A 172 -3.47 -4.01 8.06
C VAL A 172 -3.20 -3.99 9.56
N GLU A 173 -3.44 -5.08 10.28
CA GLU A 173 -3.08 -5.19 11.70
C GLU A 173 -1.56 -5.27 11.88
N SER A 174 -0.86 -5.99 10.99
CA SER A 174 0.60 -6.04 10.98
C SER A 174 1.20 -4.66 10.68
N LEU A 175 0.62 -3.90 9.73
CA LEU A 175 1.05 -2.53 9.46
C LEU A 175 0.87 -1.66 10.71
N ARG A 176 -0.29 -1.75 11.37
CA ARG A 176 -0.59 -0.99 12.60
C ARG A 176 0.48 -1.24 13.67
N GLN A 177 0.82 -2.51 13.89
CA GLN A 177 1.85 -2.90 14.86
C GLN A 177 3.24 -2.43 14.44
N SER A 178 3.58 -2.52 13.15
CA SER A 178 4.88 -2.06 12.63
C SER A 178 5.08 -0.54 12.78
N LEU A 179 3.99 0.23 12.85
CA LEU A 179 4.04 1.67 13.04
C LEU A 179 4.31 2.07 14.49
N GLU A 180 4.10 1.20 15.48
CA GLU A 180 4.16 1.58 16.91
C GLU A 180 5.51 2.24 17.31
N VAL A 181 6.61 1.73 16.77
CA VAL A 181 7.97 2.23 17.05
C VAL A 181 8.33 3.48 16.22
N PRO A 182 8.20 3.48 14.88
CA PRO A 182 8.58 4.62 14.06
C PRO A 182 7.54 5.75 13.99
N TYR A 183 6.36 5.61 14.63
CA TYR A 183 5.24 6.55 14.48
C TYR A 183 5.66 8.01 14.71
N LEU A 184 6.29 8.30 15.85
CA LEU A 184 6.64 9.67 16.23
C LEU A 184 7.70 10.28 15.30
N HIS A 185 8.66 9.47 14.86
CA HIS A 185 9.67 9.88 13.89
C HIS A 185 9.03 10.22 12.55
N LEU A 186 8.19 9.32 12.02
CA LEU A 186 7.42 9.54 10.79
C LEU A 186 6.54 10.80 10.89
N GLN A 187 5.89 11.00 12.04
CA GLN A 187 5.03 12.16 12.27
C GLN A 187 5.80 13.49 12.27
N THR A 188 7.06 13.47 12.70
CA THR A 188 7.88 14.68 12.88
C THR A 188 8.70 15.00 11.64
N GLU A 189 9.38 14.00 11.08
CA GLU A 189 10.33 14.19 9.99
C GLU A 189 9.67 14.08 8.60
N THR A 190 8.62 13.26 8.48
CA THR A 190 8.01 12.93 7.18
C THR A 190 6.48 12.78 7.28
N PRO A 191 5.75 13.80 7.74
CA PRO A 191 4.31 13.69 8.04
C PRO A 191 3.47 13.32 6.81
N GLU A 192 3.86 13.73 5.60
CA GLU A 192 3.18 13.41 4.35
C GLU A 192 3.32 11.92 3.99
N LEU A 193 4.45 11.30 4.32
CA LEU A 193 4.63 9.85 4.16
C LEU A 193 3.73 9.09 5.12
N LEU A 194 3.67 9.52 6.39
CA LEU A 194 2.78 8.93 7.38
C LEU A 194 1.32 9.08 6.94
N PHE A 195 0.95 10.24 6.40
CA PHE A 195 -0.38 10.49 5.85
C PHE A 195 -0.72 9.50 4.73
N TRP A 196 0.17 9.30 3.75
CA TRP A 196 -0.02 8.30 2.69
C TRP A 196 -0.21 6.87 3.24
N ILE A 197 0.59 6.47 4.24
CA ILE A 197 0.46 5.16 4.91
C ILE A 197 -0.91 5.04 5.58
N LEU A 198 -1.37 6.07 6.30
CA LEU A 198 -2.63 6.07 7.03
C LEU A 198 -3.85 6.10 6.13
N VAL A 199 -3.80 6.77 4.97
CA VAL A 199 -4.87 6.73 3.96
C VAL A 199 -5.03 5.32 3.42
N LEU A 200 -3.93 4.69 2.98
CA LEU A 200 -3.97 3.31 2.48
C LEU A 200 -4.42 2.32 3.56
N GLY A 201 -3.93 2.50 4.79
CA GLY A 201 -4.36 1.70 5.94
C GLY A 201 -5.85 1.85 6.23
N SER A 202 -6.37 3.09 6.21
CA SER A 202 -7.79 3.39 6.43
C SER A 202 -8.69 2.74 5.39
N LEU A 203 -8.36 2.89 4.10
CA LEU A 203 -9.11 2.26 3.00
C LEU A 203 -9.08 0.74 3.11
N ALA A 204 -7.90 0.15 3.32
CA ALA A 204 -7.74 -1.29 3.39
C ALA A 204 -8.36 -1.92 4.66
N SER A 205 -8.53 -1.13 5.72
CA SER A 205 -9.07 -1.64 6.98
C SER A 205 -10.59 -1.52 7.09
N GLN A 206 -11.28 -0.94 6.10
CA GLN A 206 -12.74 -0.76 6.14
C GLN A 206 -13.45 -2.08 6.49
N GLY A 207 -14.36 -2.03 7.47
CA GLY A 207 -15.04 -3.21 7.99
C GLY A 207 -14.26 -4.05 9.02
N TYR A 208 -13.00 -3.71 9.33
CA TYR A 208 -12.20 -4.38 10.36
C TYR A 208 -12.07 -3.58 11.66
N LYS A 209 -11.78 -4.29 12.76
CA LYS A 209 -11.69 -3.70 14.11
C LYS A 209 -10.65 -2.58 14.23
N CYS A 210 -9.55 -2.67 13.49
CA CYS A 210 -8.47 -1.69 13.54
C CYS A 210 -8.75 -0.41 12.74
N HIS A 211 -9.85 -0.34 11.97
CA HIS A 211 -10.17 0.83 11.16
C HIS A 211 -10.28 2.13 11.96
N ARG A 212 -10.89 2.05 13.14
CA ARG A 212 -11.00 3.22 14.03
C ARG A 212 -9.64 3.78 14.44
N TRP A 213 -8.62 2.93 14.58
CA TRP A 213 -7.27 3.39 14.90
C TRP A 213 -6.69 4.19 13.74
N TYR A 214 -6.80 3.67 12.51
CA TYR A 214 -6.33 4.36 11.31
C TYR A 214 -7.05 5.69 11.10
N LEU A 215 -8.37 5.69 11.18
CA LEU A 215 -9.20 6.89 10.99
C LEU A 215 -8.85 7.99 12.01
N ASN A 216 -8.71 7.63 13.30
CA ASN A 216 -8.36 8.61 14.33
C ASN A 216 -6.99 9.26 14.07
N ARG A 217 -5.99 8.46 13.68
CA ARG A 217 -4.66 8.98 13.32
C ARG A 217 -4.68 9.78 12.03
N LEU A 218 -5.49 9.38 11.06
CA LEU A 218 -5.67 10.12 9.82
C LEU A 218 -6.22 11.51 10.08
N ILE A 219 -7.24 11.63 10.95
CA ILE A 219 -7.79 12.93 11.36
C ILE A 219 -6.73 13.81 12.05
N GLU A 220 -5.93 13.24 12.96
CA GLU A 220 -4.83 13.99 13.59
C GLU A 220 -3.80 14.48 12.55
N MET A 221 -3.61 13.72 11.47
CA MET A 221 -2.69 14.08 10.39
C MET A 221 -3.28 15.09 9.39
N THR A 222 -4.58 15.05 9.10
CA THR A 222 -5.25 16.08 8.28
C THR A 222 -5.20 17.42 8.99
N GLU A 223 -5.53 17.47 10.29
CA GLU A 223 -5.42 18.66 11.13
C GLU A 223 -3.98 19.20 11.13
N ARG A 224 -2.97 18.33 11.30
CA ARG A 224 -1.55 18.74 11.35
C ARG A 224 -1.02 19.26 10.01
N LEU A 225 -1.45 18.66 8.90
CA LEU A 225 -1.05 19.09 7.56
C LEU A 225 -1.90 20.26 7.05
N GLY A 226 -2.93 20.67 7.79
CA GLY A 226 -3.85 21.74 7.38
C GLY A 226 -4.69 21.36 6.17
N LEU A 227 -4.97 20.07 5.98
CA LEU A 227 -5.74 19.55 4.84
C LEU A 227 -7.23 19.61 5.18
N SER A 228 -7.95 20.47 4.46
CA SER A 228 -9.37 20.74 4.70
C SER A 228 -10.26 20.17 3.60
N GLU A 229 -9.74 20.07 2.38
CA GLU A 229 -10.44 19.53 1.23
C GLU A 229 -9.80 18.24 0.71
N TRP A 230 -10.61 17.36 0.11
CA TRP A 230 -10.12 16.10 -0.43
C TRP A 230 -9.12 16.34 -1.57
N GLU A 231 -9.32 17.40 -2.33
CA GLU A 231 -8.46 17.88 -3.42
C GLU A 231 -7.03 18.15 -2.92
N GLU A 232 -6.88 18.79 -1.75
CA GLU A 232 -5.58 19.08 -1.13
C GLU A 232 -4.89 17.79 -0.69
N ALA A 233 -5.64 16.89 -0.06
CA ALA A 233 -5.15 15.57 0.31
C ALA A 233 -4.70 14.77 -0.93
N ARG A 234 -5.48 14.76 -2.01
CA ARG A 234 -5.12 14.09 -3.27
C ARG A 234 -3.85 14.68 -3.88
N ALA A 235 -3.67 16.00 -3.83
CA ALA A 235 -2.46 16.65 -4.32
C ALA A 235 -1.20 16.13 -3.58
N VAL A 236 -1.26 16.03 -2.25
CA VAL A 236 -0.18 15.44 -1.44
C VAL A 236 0.05 13.97 -1.82
N LEU A 237 -1.02 13.17 -1.86
CA LEU A 237 -0.97 11.75 -2.17
C LEU A 237 -0.40 11.46 -3.57
N SER A 238 -0.66 12.33 -4.55
CA SER A 238 -0.14 12.19 -5.93
C SER A 238 1.38 12.21 -6.02
N GLY A 239 2.05 12.87 -5.07
CA GLY A 239 3.52 12.84 -4.93
C GLY A 239 4.05 11.49 -4.43
N TYR A 240 3.16 10.67 -3.89
CA TYR A 240 3.38 9.28 -3.52
C TYR A 240 2.76 8.36 -4.57
N PHE A 241 2.51 7.09 -4.26
CA PHE A 241 2.00 6.10 -5.22
C PHE A 241 0.48 6.14 -5.42
N TYR A 242 -0.17 7.25 -5.13
CA TYR A 242 -1.62 7.38 -5.29
C TYR A 242 -2.00 7.74 -6.72
N THR A 243 -3.09 7.15 -7.21
CA THR A 243 -3.69 7.43 -8.53
C THR A 243 -5.19 7.62 -8.39
N ASP A 244 -5.87 8.29 -9.32
CA ASP A 244 -7.32 8.44 -9.27
C ASP A 244 -8.00 7.28 -10.01
N GLN A 245 -8.28 6.18 -9.28
CA GLN A 245 -8.92 4.99 -9.86
C GLN A 245 -10.45 5.10 -9.77
N THR A 246 -11.14 4.95 -10.90
CA THR A 246 -12.60 5.10 -10.98
C THR A 246 -13.35 4.09 -10.12
N SER A 247 -12.80 2.89 -9.91
CA SER A 247 -13.37 1.84 -9.06
C SER A 247 -13.41 2.21 -7.58
N GLU A 248 -12.46 3.03 -7.11
CA GLU A 248 -12.25 3.32 -5.68
C GLU A 248 -12.83 4.67 -5.24
N LYS A 249 -13.30 5.51 -6.18
CA LYS A 249 -13.84 6.86 -5.88
C LYS A 249 -14.85 6.88 -4.74
N ARG A 250 -15.76 5.92 -4.71
CA ARG A 250 -16.79 5.85 -3.66
C ARG A 250 -16.18 5.56 -2.29
N ALA A 251 -15.23 4.62 -2.20
CA ALA A 251 -14.58 4.29 -0.94
C ALA A 251 -13.70 5.44 -0.43
N GLU A 252 -13.09 6.19 -1.35
CA GLU A 252 -12.32 7.40 -1.07
C GLU A 252 -13.22 8.56 -0.57
N GLU A 253 -14.34 8.80 -1.23
CA GLU A 253 -15.35 9.78 -0.80
C GLU A 253 -15.94 9.41 0.56
N ASP A 254 -16.31 8.15 0.77
CA ASP A 254 -16.84 7.65 2.04
C ASP A 254 -15.80 7.85 3.17
N LEU A 255 -14.52 7.54 2.92
CA LEU A 255 -13.44 7.78 3.88
C LEU A 255 -13.31 9.26 4.23
N TRP A 256 -13.30 10.15 3.23
CA TRP A 256 -13.16 11.59 3.47
C TRP A 256 -14.35 12.16 4.25
N ASN A 257 -15.57 11.70 3.93
CA ASN A 257 -16.77 12.04 4.68
C ASN A 257 -16.66 11.62 6.16
N GLU A 258 -16.09 10.45 6.44
CA GLU A 258 -15.86 10.00 7.82
C GLU A 258 -14.86 10.89 8.59
N VAL A 259 -13.80 11.36 7.93
CA VAL A 259 -12.83 12.31 8.50
C VAL A 259 -13.54 13.62 8.88
N LEU A 260 -14.27 14.23 7.93
CA LEU A 260 -14.97 15.50 8.13
C LEU A 260 -16.06 15.42 9.21
N LEU A 261 -16.84 14.33 9.24
CA LEU A 261 -17.89 14.12 10.25
C LEU A 261 -17.31 14.03 11.66
N ARG A 262 -16.14 13.40 11.81
CA ARG A 262 -15.47 13.24 13.12
C ARG A 262 -14.81 14.52 13.59
N GLU A 263 -14.23 15.30 12.69
CA GLU A 263 -13.70 16.64 13.00
C GLU A 263 -14.82 17.55 13.52
N THR A 264 -15.97 17.56 12.84
CA THR A 264 -17.15 18.34 13.27
C THR A 264 -17.64 17.92 14.65
N CYS A 265 -17.65 16.62 14.95
CA CYS A 265 -18.07 16.10 16.25
C CYS A 265 -17.10 16.50 17.37
N LYS A 266 -15.78 16.43 17.13
CA LYS A 266 -14.74 16.91 18.06
C LYS A 266 -14.90 18.40 18.37
N LEU A 267 -15.02 19.24 17.34
CA LEU A 267 -15.22 20.69 17.50
C LEU A 267 -16.51 21.00 18.28
N SER A 268 -17.59 20.23 18.06
CA SER A 268 -18.83 20.40 18.81
C SER A 268 -18.68 20.04 20.30
N LEU A 269 -17.80 19.11 20.64
CA LEU A 269 -17.52 18.70 22.01
C LEU A 269 -16.60 19.73 22.68
N GLU A 270 -15.51 20.14 22.03
CA GLU A 270 -14.58 21.16 22.54
C GLU A 270 -15.25 22.53 22.72
N GLY A 271 -16.14 22.93 21.79
CA GLY A 271 -17.00 24.11 21.92
C GLY A 271 -17.96 24.02 23.12
N ARG A 272 -18.39 22.81 23.49
CA ARG A 272 -19.26 22.57 24.64
C ARG A 272 -18.50 22.64 25.98
N TRP A 273 -17.23 22.25 26.01
CA TRP A 273 -16.37 22.34 27.21
C TRP A 273 -15.82 23.76 27.45
N SER A 274 -15.50 24.48 26.37
CA SER A 274 -15.08 25.89 26.44
C SER A 274 -16.22 26.83 26.85
N GLY A 275 -17.48 26.48 26.55
CA GLY A 275 -18.66 27.19 27.05
C GLY A 275 -19.00 26.93 28.53
N VAL A 276 -18.46 25.86 29.14
CA VAL A 276 -18.73 25.49 30.55
C VAL A 276 -17.68 26.07 31.51
N LEU A 277 -16.48 26.40 31.03
CA LEU A 277 -15.42 27.01 31.84
C LEU A 277 -15.45 28.56 31.88
N GLY A 278 -16.43 29.19 31.23
CA GLY A 278 -16.60 30.66 31.18
C GLY A 278 -17.46 31.28 32.30
N HIS A 279 -18.01 30.48 33.23
CA HIS A 279 -18.90 30.97 34.29
C HIS A 279 -18.48 30.48 35.68
N SER A 280 -17.29 30.89 36.10
CA SER A 280 -16.94 30.95 37.52
C SER A 280 -16.11 32.20 37.78
N GLN A 281 -16.76 33.36 37.60
CA GLN A 281 -16.31 34.60 38.21
C GLN A 281 -16.67 34.60 39.70
N CYS A 282 -15.64 34.82 40.49
CA CYS A 282 -15.59 35.23 41.89
C CYS A 282 -16.87 35.88 42.42
N PHE A 283 -17.35 35.39 43.57
CA PHE A 283 -17.86 36.25 44.64
C PHE A 283 -17.37 35.69 45.99
N TRP A 284 -16.95 36.63 46.84
CA TRP A 284 -16.43 36.43 48.20
C TRP A 284 -17.42 35.72 49.12
#